data_AF-A0A965IJN1-F1
#
_entry.id   AF-A0A965IJN1-F1
#
_cell.length_a   1.000
_cell.length_b   1.000
_cell.length_c   1.000
_cell.angle_alpha   90.00
_cell.angle_beta   90.00
_cell.angle_gamma   90.00
#
_symmetry.space_group_name_H-M   'P 1'
#
loop_
_entity.id
_entity.type
_entity.pdbx_description
1 polymer ?
#
loop_
_entity_poly.entity_id
_entity_poly.type
_entity_poly.pdbx_seq_one_letter_code
_entity_poly.pdbx_strand_id
1 'polypeptide(L)'
;LPPHSLSAKTVTELKRQSAAMAEALNVVGLMNVQFAIQQDQGQDVVYVLEVNPRASRTVPFVSKATGIQLAKVAARCMAGQSLASQGIQYEVTPPYFSVKEAVFPFVKFPGVDTILGPEMKSTGEVMGVGKTFGEAFVKSQLGAGTKLPRPKKPDGSPTGKVFLSVKNNDKPRVIEVARQLAAQGFDLVATKGTAAAIQEAGVACATINKVAEGRPHIVDMIKNNEVILVINTVEERRNAIADSRYIRTSALLNRVTTFTTIAGAEAAVEGMKYMDNLGVISVQDMHAQLSA
;
A
#
# COMPACT_ATOMS: atom_id res chain seq x y z
N LEU A 1 -5.73 -0.71 -9.17
CA LEU A 1 -6.56 -1.24 -10.27
C LEU A 1 -6.31 -0.35 -11.48
N PRO A 2 -5.68 -0.89 -12.55
CA PRO A 2 -5.19 -2.27 -12.69
C PRO A 2 -4.05 -2.64 -11.71
N PRO A 3 -3.57 -3.91 -11.66
CA PRO A 3 -2.34 -4.28 -10.97
C PRO A 3 -1.15 -3.45 -11.47
N HIS A 4 -0.21 -3.09 -10.58
CA HIS A 4 0.94 -2.24 -10.93
C HIS A 4 2.28 -2.99 -11.03
N SER A 5 2.35 -4.22 -10.52
CA SER A 5 3.60 -5.00 -10.44
C SER A 5 3.47 -6.46 -10.93
N LEU A 6 2.25 -6.96 -11.15
CA LEU A 6 2.05 -8.34 -11.63
C LEU A 6 2.25 -8.42 -13.14
N SER A 7 2.88 -9.51 -13.59
CA SER A 7 3.05 -9.77 -15.02
C SER A 7 1.70 -10.03 -15.71
N ALA A 8 1.61 -9.71 -17.00
CA ALA A 8 0.41 -10.01 -17.79
C ALA A 8 0.07 -11.51 -17.79
N LYS A 9 1.10 -12.38 -17.82
CA LYS A 9 0.94 -13.84 -17.73
C LYS A 9 0.26 -14.24 -16.42
N THR A 10 0.73 -13.70 -15.31
CA THR A 10 0.17 -13.98 -13.98
C THR A 10 -1.26 -13.49 -13.89
N VAL A 11 -1.55 -12.27 -14.36
CA VAL A 11 -2.92 -11.73 -14.38
C VAL A 11 -3.86 -12.61 -15.21
N THR A 12 -3.44 -13.09 -16.39
CA THR A 12 -4.23 -14.02 -17.21
C THR A 12 -4.52 -15.33 -16.47
N GLU A 13 -3.54 -15.89 -15.76
CA GLU A 13 -3.74 -17.11 -14.99
C GLU A 13 -4.71 -16.91 -13.82
N LEU A 14 -4.63 -15.78 -13.10
CA LEU A 14 -5.58 -15.44 -12.05
C LEU A 14 -7.02 -15.34 -12.59
N LYS A 15 -7.20 -14.76 -13.78
CA LYS A 15 -8.51 -14.66 -14.45
C LYS A 15 -9.04 -16.05 -14.82
N ARG A 16 -8.21 -16.90 -15.42
CA ARG A 16 -8.55 -18.28 -15.78
C ARG A 16 -8.99 -19.09 -14.56
N GLN A 17 -8.22 -19.05 -13.47
CA GLN A 17 -8.56 -19.75 -12.23
C GLN A 17 -9.85 -19.21 -11.59
N SER A 18 -10.06 -17.88 -11.61
CA SER A 18 -11.27 -17.26 -11.08
C SER A 18 -12.53 -17.71 -11.84
N ALA A 19 -12.47 -17.78 -13.17
CA ALA A 19 -13.57 -18.28 -13.99
C ALA A 19 -13.86 -19.77 -13.73
N ALA A 20 -12.82 -20.60 -13.70
CA ALA A 20 -12.97 -22.03 -13.39
C ALA A 20 -13.59 -22.27 -12.00
N MET A 21 -13.22 -21.47 -11.00
CA MET A 21 -13.84 -21.54 -9.67
C MET A 21 -15.30 -21.08 -9.67
N ALA A 22 -15.65 -20.06 -10.48
CA ALA A 22 -17.04 -19.61 -10.62
C ALA A 22 -17.94 -20.74 -11.13
N GLU A 23 -17.48 -21.44 -12.17
CA GLU A 23 -18.19 -22.56 -12.78
C GLU A 23 -18.29 -23.75 -11.82
N ALA A 24 -17.17 -24.18 -11.23
CA ALA A 24 -17.13 -25.33 -10.33
C ALA A 24 -18.00 -25.15 -9.07
N LEU A 25 -18.13 -23.90 -8.58
CA LEU A 25 -18.94 -23.57 -7.41
C LEU A 25 -20.39 -23.17 -7.76
N ASN A 26 -20.79 -23.22 -9.03
CA ASN A 26 -22.11 -22.82 -9.53
C ASN A 26 -22.51 -21.41 -9.06
N VAL A 27 -21.58 -20.46 -9.13
CA VAL A 27 -21.81 -19.09 -8.66
C VAL A 27 -22.85 -18.40 -9.54
N VAL A 28 -23.93 -17.92 -8.92
CA VAL A 28 -24.90 -16.99 -9.53
C VAL A 28 -24.87 -15.68 -8.75
N GLY A 29 -24.37 -14.62 -9.38
CA GLY A 29 -24.21 -13.30 -8.76
C GLY A 29 -22.75 -12.88 -8.63
N LEU A 30 -22.35 -12.41 -7.44
CA LEU A 30 -20.97 -11.97 -7.17
C LEU A 30 -20.15 -13.07 -6.52
N MET A 31 -18.86 -13.08 -6.85
CA MET A 31 -17.83 -13.81 -6.09
C MET A 31 -16.61 -12.93 -5.90
N ASN A 32 -15.81 -13.29 -4.90
CA ASN A 32 -14.47 -12.76 -4.70
C ASN A 32 -13.50 -13.92 -4.45
N VAL A 33 -12.38 -13.92 -5.17
CA VAL A 33 -11.27 -14.85 -4.95
C VAL A 33 -10.09 -14.08 -4.41
N GLN A 34 -9.39 -14.67 -3.43
CA GLN A 34 -8.16 -14.14 -2.88
C GLN A 34 -7.02 -15.10 -3.21
N PHE A 35 -5.96 -14.55 -3.79
CA PHE A 35 -4.75 -15.30 -4.16
C PHE A 35 -3.55 -14.75 -3.42
N ALA A 36 -2.56 -15.61 -3.19
CA ALA A 36 -1.19 -15.23 -2.86
C ALA A 36 -0.28 -15.65 -4.03
N ILE A 37 0.65 -14.77 -4.41
CA ILE A 37 1.62 -15.04 -5.45
C ILE A 37 2.99 -15.04 -4.78
N GLN A 38 3.70 -16.16 -4.84
CA GLN A 38 5.06 -16.29 -4.34
C GLN A 38 5.99 -16.51 -5.52
N GLN A 39 7.13 -15.82 -5.53
CA GLN A 39 8.18 -16.14 -6.49
C GLN A 39 9.01 -17.32 -5.96
N ASP A 40 9.10 -18.37 -6.76
CA ASP A 40 9.99 -19.51 -6.55
C ASP A 40 10.87 -19.68 -7.78
N GLN A 41 12.19 -19.65 -7.59
CA GLN A 41 13.19 -19.74 -8.67
C GLN A 41 12.92 -18.80 -9.86
N GLY A 42 12.42 -17.59 -9.59
CA GLY A 42 12.09 -16.58 -10.61
C GLY A 42 10.76 -16.80 -11.34
N GLN A 43 9.94 -17.76 -10.90
CA GLN A 43 8.60 -18.02 -11.44
C GLN A 43 7.52 -17.69 -10.42
N ASP A 44 6.40 -17.16 -10.89
CA ASP A 44 5.23 -16.90 -10.06
C ASP A 44 4.47 -18.20 -9.78
N VAL A 45 4.39 -18.58 -8.50
CA VAL A 45 3.54 -19.66 -8.01
C VAL A 45 2.27 -19.05 -7.41
N VAL A 46 1.12 -19.44 -7.95
CA VAL A 46 -0.20 -18.95 -7.54
C VAL A 46 -0.82 -19.89 -6.51
N TYR A 47 -1.12 -19.36 -5.34
CA TYR A 47 -1.84 -20.04 -4.27
C TYR A 47 -3.22 -19.42 -4.12
N VAL A 48 -4.26 -20.26 -4.04
CA VAL A 48 -5.62 -19.82 -3.67
C VAL A 48 -5.69 -19.75 -2.15
N LEU A 49 -6.08 -18.59 -1.61
CA LEU A 49 -6.29 -18.41 -0.17
C LEU A 49 -7.71 -18.79 0.21
N GLU A 50 -8.70 -18.16 -0.43
CA GLU A 50 -10.12 -18.42 -0.20
C GLU A 50 -10.98 -17.95 -1.39
N VAL A 51 -12.18 -18.51 -1.47
CA VAL A 51 -13.25 -18.06 -2.37
C VAL A 51 -14.47 -17.69 -1.54
N ASN A 52 -14.98 -16.48 -1.78
CA ASN A 52 -16.19 -15.95 -1.16
C ASN A 52 -17.28 -15.84 -2.26
N PRO A 53 -18.22 -16.79 -2.37
CA PRO A 53 -19.30 -16.76 -3.37
C PRO A 53 -20.42 -15.78 -2.95
N ARG A 54 -20.02 -14.53 -2.70
CA ARG A 54 -20.89 -13.42 -2.29
C ARG A 54 -20.23 -12.09 -2.63
N ALA A 55 -20.97 -11.00 -2.44
CA ALA A 55 -20.40 -9.66 -2.49
C ALA A 55 -19.28 -9.48 -1.46
N SER A 56 -18.17 -8.89 -1.89
CA SER A 56 -17.06 -8.46 -1.03
C SER A 56 -17.10 -6.96 -0.78
N ARG A 57 -16.37 -6.52 0.24
CA ARG A 57 -16.19 -5.09 0.56
C ARG A 57 -15.50 -4.28 -0.55
N THR A 58 -14.91 -4.95 -1.56
CA THR A 58 -14.24 -4.28 -2.69
C THR A 58 -15.16 -3.94 -3.86
N VAL A 59 -16.38 -4.48 -3.89
CA VAL A 59 -17.34 -4.29 -4.99
C VAL A 59 -17.63 -2.80 -5.28
N PRO A 60 -17.87 -1.93 -4.28
CA PRO A 60 -18.10 -0.50 -4.54
C PRO A 60 -16.88 0.19 -5.18
N PHE A 61 -15.67 -0.10 -4.69
CA PHE A 61 -14.42 0.42 -5.24
C PHE A 61 -14.23 0.00 -6.70
N VAL A 62 -14.38 -1.30 -7.00
CA VAL A 62 -14.25 -1.81 -8.38
C VAL A 62 -15.30 -1.16 -9.27
N SER A 63 -16.55 -1.06 -8.81
CA SER A 63 -17.63 -0.44 -9.57
C SER A 63 -17.35 1.03 -9.92
N LYS A 64 -16.74 1.78 -8.99
CA LYS A 64 -16.34 3.17 -9.25
C LYS A 64 -15.16 3.27 -10.21
N ALA A 65 -14.19 2.38 -10.11
CA ALA A 65 -13.04 2.38 -10.99
C ALA A 65 -13.38 1.96 -12.43
N THR A 66 -14.29 0.99 -12.61
CA THR A 66 -14.62 0.42 -13.93
C THR A 66 -15.90 0.97 -14.56
N GLY A 67 -16.65 1.83 -13.86
CA GLY A 67 -17.95 2.32 -14.33
C GLY A 67 -19.07 1.27 -14.32
N ILE A 68 -18.78 -0.01 -14.07
CA ILE A 68 -19.77 -1.08 -14.03
C ILE A 68 -20.41 -1.13 -12.65
N GLN A 69 -21.74 -1.01 -12.58
CA GLN A 69 -22.48 -1.17 -11.33
C GLN A 69 -22.61 -2.65 -10.95
N LEU A 70 -21.50 -3.28 -10.54
CA LEU A 70 -21.38 -4.73 -10.34
C LEU A 70 -22.47 -5.33 -9.45
N ALA A 71 -22.85 -4.64 -8.38
CA ALA A 71 -23.94 -5.09 -7.50
C ALA A 71 -25.30 -5.13 -8.22
N LYS A 72 -25.60 -4.14 -9.07
CA LYS A 72 -26.84 -4.13 -9.88
C LYS A 72 -26.83 -5.22 -10.95
N VAL A 73 -25.68 -5.39 -11.62
CA VAL A 73 -25.50 -6.43 -12.64
C VAL A 73 -25.71 -7.81 -12.03
N ALA A 74 -25.05 -8.10 -10.91
CA ALA A 74 -25.17 -9.38 -10.23
C ALA A 74 -26.56 -9.64 -9.64
N ALA A 75 -27.23 -8.61 -9.10
CA ALA A 75 -28.61 -8.74 -8.64
C ALA A 75 -29.56 -9.17 -9.77
N ARG A 76 -29.39 -8.60 -10.97
CA ARG A 76 -30.14 -9.00 -12.17
C ARG A 76 -29.78 -10.41 -12.65
N CYS A 77 -28.52 -10.83 -12.53
CA CYS A 77 -28.12 -12.21 -12.78
C CYS A 77 -28.85 -13.19 -11.84
N MET A 78 -28.91 -12.88 -10.55
CA MET A 78 -29.65 -13.69 -9.57
C MET A 78 -31.17 -13.71 -9.85
N ALA A 79 -31.70 -12.69 -10.52
CA ALA A 79 -33.10 -12.64 -10.97
C ALA A 79 -33.33 -13.27 -12.36
N GLY A 80 -32.32 -13.95 -12.94
CA GLY A 80 -32.44 -14.68 -14.21
C GLY A 80 -32.05 -13.89 -15.47
N GLN A 81 -31.55 -12.65 -15.35
CA GLN A 81 -31.04 -11.90 -16.50
C GLN A 81 -29.54 -12.16 -16.69
N SER A 82 -29.17 -12.86 -17.77
CA SER A 82 -27.77 -13.17 -18.07
C SER A 82 -26.90 -11.91 -18.23
N LEU A 83 -25.58 -12.05 -18.07
CA LEU A 83 -24.63 -10.96 -18.35
C LEU A 83 -24.80 -10.44 -19.79
N ALA A 84 -24.99 -11.35 -20.75
CA ALA A 84 -25.20 -11.03 -22.14
C ALA A 84 -26.47 -10.18 -22.39
N SER A 85 -27.61 -10.51 -21.77
CA SER A 85 -28.84 -9.73 -21.93
C SER A 85 -28.74 -8.34 -21.28
N GLN A 86 -27.82 -8.16 -20.33
CA GLN A 86 -27.49 -6.88 -19.72
C GLN A 86 -26.42 -6.09 -20.47
N GLY A 87 -25.87 -6.62 -21.57
CA GLY A 87 -24.81 -5.98 -22.36
C GLY A 87 -23.41 -6.07 -21.73
N ILE A 88 -23.20 -6.96 -20.75
CA ILE A 88 -21.91 -7.17 -20.09
C ILE A 88 -21.18 -8.32 -20.80
N GLN A 89 -20.28 -7.98 -21.72
CA GLN A 89 -19.57 -8.96 -22.56
C GLN A 89 -18.08 -9.06 -22.26
N TYR A 90 -17.45 -7.98 -21.80
CA TYR A 90 -16.01 -7.90 -21.64
C TYR A 90 -15.63 -7.27 -20.30
N GLU A 91 -14.44 -7.60 -19.81
CA GLU A 91 -13.83 -6.94 -18.66
C GLU A 91 -13.33 -5.55 -19.07
N VAL A 92 -13.67 -4.53 -18.28
CA VAL A 92 -13.20 -3.16 -18.48
C VAL A 92 -11.82 -2.99 -17.84
N THR A 93 -10.85 -2.53 -18.64
CA THR A 93 -9.53 -2.10 -18.14
C THR A 93 -9.45 -0.58 -18.22
N PRO A 94 -9.51 0.13 -17.08
CA PRO A 94 -9.47 1.59 -17.10
C PRO A 94 -8.12 2.15 -17.60
N PRO A 95 -8.11 3.27 -18.34
CA PRO A 95 -6.88 3.94 -18.80
C PRO A 95 -6.19 4.77 -17.70
N TYR A 96 -6.61 4.59 -16.45
CA TYR A 96 -6.12 5.29 -15.27
C TYR A 96 -5.92 4.30 -14.12
N PHE A 97 -5.11 4.69 -13.14
CA PHE A 97 -4.94 3.95 -11.89
C PHE A 97 -5.95 4.41 -10.85
N SER A 98 -6.62 3.45 -10.23
CA SER A 98 -7.41 3.61 -9.02
C SER A 98 -6.74 2.87 -7.86
N VAL A 99 -6.38 3.58 -6.79
CA VAL A 99 -5.76 3.05 -5.58
C VAL A 99 -6.74 3.20 -4.42
N LYS A 100 -6.93 2.12 -3.66
CA LYS A 100 -7.74 2.11 -2.45
C LYS A 100 -6.82 2.09 -1.24
N GLU A 101 -7.00 3.02 -0.31
CA GLU A 101 -6.28 3.04 0.96
C GLU A 101 -7.25 2.93 2.13
N ALA A 102 -6.82 2.25 3.19
CA ALA A 102 -7.60 2.04 4.40
C ALA A 102 -7.39 3.18 5.41
N VAL A 103 -8.45 3.52 6.14
CA VAL A 103 -8.41 4.47 7.25
C VAL A 103 -8.42 3.70 8.56
N PHE A 104 -7.44 3.96 9.42
CA PHE A 104 -7.25 3.25 10.68
C PHE A 104 -7.62 4.10 11.89
N PRO A 105 -8.26 3.52 12.92
CA PRO A 105 -8.69 4.25 14.11
C PRO A 105 -7.59 4.37 15.18
N PHE A 106 -6.32 4.07 14.87
CA PHE A 106 -5.25 3.97 15.89
C PHE A 106 -5.12 5.22 16.76
N VAL A 107 -5.31 6.42 16.19
CA VAL A 107 -5.29 7.69 16.94
C VAL A 107 -6.37 7.79 18.02
N LYS A 108 -7.47 7.03 17.88
CA LYS A 108 -8.56 6.97 18.86
C LYS A 108 -8.25 6.03 20.03
N PHE A 109 -7.23 5.18 19.91
CA PHE A 109 -6.85 4.20 20.92
C PHE A 109 -5.36 4.34 21.29
N PRO A 110 -4.96 5.39 22.03
CA PRO A 110 -3.58 5.56 22.45
C PRO A 110 -3.04 4.32 23.18
N GLY A 111 -1.82 3.92 22.85
CA GLY A 111 -1.18 2.74 23.42
C GLY A 111 -1.43 1.43 22.65
N VAL A 112 -2.40 1.39 21.72
CA VAL A 112 -2.53 0.27 20.77
C VAL A 112 -1.37 0.29 19.78
N ASP A 113 -0.86 -0.89 19.47
CA ASP A 113 0.20 -1.05 18.49
C ASP A 113 -0.38 -0.94 17.06
N THR A 114 0.25 -0.11 16.22
CA THR A 114 -0.21 0.16 14.84
C THR A 114 0.26 -0.88 13.83
N ILE A 115 0.76 -2.03 14.30
CA ILE A 115 1.19 -3.14 13.44
C ILE A 115 -0.02 -3.75 12.72
N LEU A 116 0.13 -3.91 11.41
CA LEU A 116 -0.81 -4.62 10.55
C LEU A 116 -0.57 -6.12 10.67
N GLY A 117 -1.64 -6.90 10.58
CA GLY A 117 -1.59 -8.36 10.70
C GLY A 117 -2.69 -9.02 9.86
N PRO A 118 -2.92 -10.32 10.05
CA PRO A 118 -3.96 -11.06 9.31
C PRO A 118 -5.39 -10.59 9.64
N GLU A 119 -5.58 -9.93 10.79
CA GLU A 119 -6.86 -9.34 11.19
C GLU A 119 -7.03 -7.93 10.62
N MET A 120 -8.21 -7.67 10.04
CA MET A 120 -8.58 -6.34 9.54
C MET A 120 -8.97 -5.40 10.70
N LYS A 121 -8.23 -4.30 10.85
CA LYS A 121 -8.46 -3.27 11.90
C LYS A 121 -8.98 -1.92 11.37
N SER A 122 -9.13 -1.76 10.06
CA SER A 122 -9.55 -0.49 9.46
C SER A 122 -11.06 -0.27 9.59
N THR A 123 -11.47 1.00 9.67
CA THR A 123 -12.88 1.40 9.82
C THR A 123 -13.45 2.03 8.56
N GLY A 124 -12.60 2.49 7.66
CA GLY A 124 -13.01 3.12 6.42
C GLY A 124 -11.98 2.94 5.31
N GLU A 125 -12.29 3.51 4.15
CA GLU A 125 -11.42 3.49 2.98
C GLU A 125 -11.62 4.76 2.15
N VAL A 126 -10.58 5.09 1.39
CA VAL A 126 -10.58 6.19 0.41
C VAL A 126 -10.06 5.68 -0.93
N MET A 127 -10.37 6.42 -1.99
CA MET A 127 -9.95 6.11 -3.34
C MET A 127 -9.18 7.29 -3.94
N GLY A 128 -7.94 7.04 -4.35
CA GLY A 128 -7.12 7.95 -5.15
C GLY A 128 -7.13 7.53 -6.62
N VAL A 129 -7.22 8.50 -7.53
CA VAL A 129 -7.24 8.28 -8.99
C VAL A 129 -6.18 9.11 -9.66
N GLY A 130 -5.38 8.51 -10.53
CA GLY A 130 -4.31 9.20 -11.26
C GLY A 130 -3.98 8.52 -12.59
N LYS A 131 -3.28 9.25 -13.46
CA LYS A 131 -2.78 8.71 -14.73
C LYS A 131 -1.64 7.72 -14.49
N THR A 132 -0.90 7.91 -13.41
CA THR A 132 0.15 6.99 -12.94
C THR A 132 -0.23 6.37 -11.61
N PHE A 133 0.38 5.22 -11.29
CA PHE A 133 0.23 4.59 -9.99
C PHE A 133 0.67 5.53 -8.86
N GLY A 134 1.81 6.21 -9.03
CA GLY A 134 2.33 7.15 -8.03
C GLY A 134 1.35 8.29 -7.74
N GLU A 135 0.77 8.93 -8.77
CA GLU A 135 -0.24 9.98 -8.57
C GLU A 135 -1.48 9.45 -7.82
N ALA A 136 -2.01 8.30 -8.24
CA ALA A 136 -3.17 7.67 -7.60
C ALA A 136 -2.88 7.32 -6.13
N PHE A 137 -1.67 6.84 -5.84
CA PHE A 137 -1.22 6.51 -4.49
C PHE A 137 -1.10 7.75 -3.60
N VAL A 138 -0.48 8.84 -4.07
CA VAL A 138 -0.40 10.09 -3.29
C VAL A 138 -1.79 10.58 -2.92
N LYS A 139 -2.72 10.58 -3.88
CA LYS A 139 -4.12 10.99 -3.62
C LYS A 139 -4.82 10.08 -2.61
N SER A 140 -4.57 8.76 -2.66
CA SER A 140 -5.15 7.85 -1.66
C SER A 140 -4.57 8.10 -0.27
N GLN A 141 -3.27 8.38 -0.15
CA GLN A 141 -2.65 8.75 1.12
C GLN A 141 -3.25 10.05 1.68
N LEU A 142 -3.33 11.10 0.85
CA LEU A 142 -3.92 12.38 1.23
C LEU A 142 -5.37 12.22 1.67
N GLY A 143 -6.17 11.44 0.94
CA GLY A 143 -7.54 11.12 1.31
C GLY A 143 -7.64 10.40 2.66
N ALA A 144 -6.69 9.52 2.97
CA ALA A 144 -6.65 8.78 4.24
C ALA A 144 -6.14 9.64 5.41
N GLY A 145 -5.76 10.89 5.18
CA GLY A 145 -5.18 11.79 6.17
C GLY A 145 -3.67 11.64 6.35
N THR A 146 -3.02 10.81 5.53
CA THR A 146 -1.57 10.63 5.52
C THR A 146 -0.92 11.66 4.59
N LYS A 147 0.06 12.41 5.10
CA LYS A 147 0.85 13.35 4.30
C LYS A 147 2.22 12.76 4.04
N LEU A 148 2.54 12.54 2.77
CA LEU A 148 3.91 12.16 2.40
C LEU A 148 4.82 13.39 2.62
N PRO A 149 5.98 13.22 3.28
CA PRO A 149 6.88 14.31 3.55
C PRO A 149 7.65 14.76 2.31
N ARG A 150 8.23 15.96 2.38
CA ARG A 150 9.15 16.54 1.39
C ARG A 150 10.53 16.72 2.01
N PRO A 151 11.63 16.63 1.24
CA PRO A 151 13.02 16.75 1.73
C PRO A 151 13.35 18.16 2.25
N LYS A 152 12.60 19.18 1.80
CA LYS A 152 12.76 20.57 2.21
C LYS A 152 11.40 21.15 2.61
N LYS A 153 11.44 22.08 3.56
CA LYS A 153 10.30 22.94 3.90
C LYS A 153 10.10 24.01 2.82
N PRO A 154 8.96 24.73 2.82
CA PRO A 154 8.71 25.81 1.85
C PRO A 154 9.75 26.94 1.88
N ASP A 155 10.40 27.16 3.03
CA ASP A 155 11.49 28.14 3.20
C ASP A 155 12.86 27.64 2.69
N GLY A 156 12.93 26.45 2.12
CA GLY A 156 14.14 25.83 1.61
C GLY A 156 15.01 25.15 2.67
N SER A 157 14.69 25.26 3.97
CA SER A 157 15.40 24.57 5.03
C SER A 157 15.15 23.05 4.97
N PRO A 158 16.12 22.22 5.40
CA PRO A 158 15.92 20.78 5.49
C PRO A 158 14.71 20.41 6.37
N THR A 159 13.99 19.37 5.98
CA THR A 159 13.02 18.72 6.87
C THR A 159 13.73 17.78 7.85
N GLY A 160 12.99 16.98 8.61
CA GLY A 160 13.57 15.90 9.42
C GLY A 160 14.12 14.74 8.60
N LYS A 161 14.72 13.76 9.27
CA LYS A 161 15.30 12.57 8.66
C LYS A 161 14.24 11.50 8.39
N VAL A 162 14.55 10.59 7.46
CA VAL A 162 13.79 9.35 7.26
C VAL A 162 14.43 8.25 8.09
N PHE A 163 13.66 7.63 8.98
CA PHE A 163 14.10 6.49 9.77
C PHE A 163 13.76 5.16 9.10
N LEU A 164 14.76 4.28 8.95
CA LEU A 164 14.60 2.93 8.40
C LEU A 164 15.01 1.85 9.41
N SER A 165 14.11 0.91 9.68
CA SER A 165 14.41 -0.31 10.44
C SER A 165 13.57 -1.46 9.92
N VAL A 166 14.20 -2.37 9.19
CA VAL A 166 13.51 -3.43 8.47
C VAL A 166 13.97 -4.82 8.89
N LYS A 167 13.09 -5.82 8.75
CA LYS A 167 13.46 -7.24 8.90
C LYS A 167 14.47 -7.67 7.86
N ASN A 168 15.21 -8.75 8.13
CA ASN A 168 16.32 -9.19 7.28
C ASN A 168 15.92 -9.43 5.81
N ASN A 169 14.77 -10.07 5.58
CA ASN A 169 14.30 -10.37 4.22
C ASN A 169 13.94 -9.12 3.41
N ASP A 170 13.72 -7.98 4.06
CA ASP A 170 13.40 -6.72 3.40
C ASP A 170 14.66 -5.89 3.11
N LYS A 171 15.85 -6.28 3.60
CA LYS A 171 17.10 -5.51 3.41
C LYS A 171 17.48 -5.32 1.93
N PRO A 172 17.38 -6.32 1.04
CA PRO A 172 17.68 -6.09 -0.38
C PRO A 172 16.79 -5.02 -1.01
N ARG A 173 15.52 -4.98 -0.59
CA ARG A 173 14.52 -4.02 -1.10
C ARG A 173 14.67 -2.64 -0.47
N VAL A 174 15.03 -2.55 0.82
CA VAL A 174 15.21 -1.27 1.50
C VAL A 174 16.39 -0.47 0.96
N ILE A 175 17.39 -1.13 0.36
CA ILE A 175 18.51 -0.46 -0.31
C ILE A 175 18.00 0.44 -1.45
N GLU A 176 17.07 -0.06 -2.27
CA GLU A 176 16.53 0.71 -3.38
C GLU A 176 15.62 1.84 -2.88
N VAL A 177 14.81 1.58 -1.85
CA VAL A 177 14.03 2.61 -1.14
C VAL A 177 14.94 3.72 -0.61
N ALA A 178 16.05 3.37 0.05
CA ALA A 178 17.03 4.31 0.57
C ALA A 178 17.70 5.12 -0.54
N ARG A 179 18.11 4.47 -1.63
CA ARG A 179 18.70 5.14 -2.80
C ARG A 179 17.78 6.20 -3.38
N GLN A 180 16.50 5.87 -3.57
CA GLN A 180 15.52 6.80 -4.11
C GLN A 180 15.19 7.95 -3.15
N LEU A 181 15.12 7.68 -1.83
CA LEU A 181 14.94 8.74 -0.82
C LEU A 181 16.15 9.68 -0.79
N ALA A 182 17.36 9.15 -0.81
CA ALA A 182 18.59 9.94 -0.85
C ALA A 182 18.68 10.78 -2.14
N ALA A 183 18.30 10.20 -3.28
CA ALA A 183 18.23 10.92 -4.57
C ALA A 183 17.21 12.07 -4.56
N GLN A 184 16.14 11.93 -3.77
CA GLN A 184 15.18 13.02 -3.53
C GLN A 184 15.69 14.06 -2.51
N GLY A 185 16.84 13.84 -1.86
CA GLY A 185 17.45 14.77 -0.93
C GLY A 185 17.05 14.58 0.53
N PHE A 186 16.52 13.41 0.91
CA PHE A 186 16.29 13.07 2.31
C PHE A 186 17.57 12.61 3.00
N ASP A 187 17.78 13.11 4.22
CA ASP A 187 18.73 12.52 5.16
C ASP A 187 18.19 11.21 5.73
N LEU A 188 19.02 10.18 5.77
CA LEU A 188 18.62 8.84 6.23
C LEU A 188 19.25 8.52 7.58
N VAL A 189 18.47 7.87 8.44
CA VAL A 189 18.94 7.30 9.70
C VAL A 189 18.35 5.89 9.86
N ALA A 190 19.13 4.92 10.34
CA ALA A 190 18.67 3.54 10.42
C ALA A 190 19.26 2.79 11.62
N THR A 191 18.58 1.72 12.05
CA THR A 191 19.13 0.82 13.07
C THR A 191 20.36 0.08 12.53
N LYS A 192 21.32 -0.26 13.39
CA LYS A 192 22.64 -0.85 13.04
C LYS A 192 22.62 -1.81 11.85
N GLY A 193 21.81 -2.87 11.90
CA GLY A 193 21.77 -3.89 10.83
C GLY A 193 21.14 -3.42 9.51
N THR A 194 20.26 -2.41 9.53
CA THR A 194 19.69 -1.78 8.33
C THR A 194 20.66 -0.74 7.78
N ALA A 195 21.28 0.07 8.65
CA ALA A 195 22.29 1.06 8.26
C ALA A 195 23.48 0.40 7.56
N ALA A 196 24.01 -0.70 8.11
CA ALA A 196 25.13 -1.44 7.50
C ALA A 196 24.83 -1.89 6.06
N ALA A 197 23.64 -2.47 5.82
CA ALA A 197 23.25 -2.92 4.48
C ALA A 197 23.09 -1.75 3.48
N ILE A 198 22.59 -0.60 3.94
CA ILE A 198 22.43 0.61 3.11
C ILE A 198 23.81 1.23 2.79
N GLN A 199 24.69 1.29 3.79
CA GLN A 199 26.05 1.83 3.65
C GLN A 199 26.93 0.97 2.74
N GLU A 200 26.85 -0.36 2.87
CA GLU A 200 27.55 -1.32 2.00
C GLU A 200 27.15 -1.15 0.52
N ALA A 201 25.90 -0.78 0.26
CA ALA A 201 25.40 -0.44 -1.07
C ALA A 201 25.76 0.98 -1.55
N GLY A 202 26.59 1.72 -0.81
CA GLY A 202 27.11 3.04 -1.16
C GLY A 202 26.14 4.21 -0.90
N VAL A 203 25.09 4.01 -0.12
CA VAL A 203 24.10 5.06 0.20
C VAL A 203 24.39 5.63 1.59
N ALA A 204 24.47 6.97 1.68
CA ALA A 204 24.69 7.66 2.96
C ALA A 204 23.50 7.43 3.92
N CYS A 205 23.80 6.88 5.11
CA CYS A 205 22.81 6.63 6.14
C CYS A 205 23.48 6.69 7.51
N ALA A 206 22.95 7.49 8.43
CA ALA A 206 23.41 7.52 9.81
C ALA A 206 22.90 6.29 10.58
N THR A 207 23.63 5.87 11.61
CA THR A 207 23.22 4.79 12.50
C THR A 207 22.60 5.34 13.78
N ILE A 208 21.47 4.80 14.22
CA ILE A 208 20.81 5.13 15.50
C ILE A 208 20.49 3.88 16.31
N ASN A 209 20.54 4.00 17.63
CA ASN A 209 20.19 2.92 18.55
C ASN A 209 18.68 2.66 18.58
N LYS A 210 18.31 1.39 18.77
CA LYS A 210 17.00 1.02 19.31
C LYS A 210 16.91 1.42 20.79
N VAL A 211 15.69 1.42 21.34
CA VAL A 211 15.46 1.75 22.76
C VAL A 211 16.30 0.87 23.70
N ALA A 212 16.42 -0.42 23.39
CA ALA A 212 17.21 -1.38 24.18
C ALA A 212 18.74 -1.21 24.05
N GLU A 213 19.22 -0.41 23.10
CA GLU A 213 20.65 -0.31 22.74
C GLU A 213 21.35 0.93 23.36
N GLY A 214 20.63 1.74 24.15
CA GLY A 214 21.17 2.93 24.83
C GLY A 214 20.81 4.25 24.15
N ARG A 215 21.33 5.38 24.68
CA ARG A 215 21.01 6.74 24.23
C ARG A 215 22.15 7.39 23.41
N PRO A 216 21.83 8.31 22.47
CA PRO A 216 20.48 8.63 21.99
C PRO A 216 19.87 7.46 21.19
N HIS A 217 18.55 7.28 21.24
CA HIS A 217 17.83 6.26 20.46
C HIS A 217 16.72 6.86 19.59
N ILE A 218 16.20 6.08 18.65
CA ILE A 218 15.18 6.53 17.69
C ILE A 218 13.96 7.20 18.32
N VAL A 219 13.47 6.73 19.49
CA VAL A 219 12.32 7.35 20.15
C VAL A 219 12.62 8.78 20.63
N ASP A 220 13.88 9.10 20.95
CA ASP A 220 14.28 10.46 21.34
C ASP A 220 14.21 11.37 20.10
N MET A 221 14.76 10.93 18.97
CA MET A 221 14.72 11.66 17.70
C MET A 221 13.27 11.94 17.24
N ILE A 222 12.38 10.95 17.36
CA ILE A 222 10.96 11.13 17.02
C ILE A 222 10.33 12.22 17.91
N LYS A 223 10.58 12.18 19.22
CA LYS A 223 10.04 13.18 20.17
C LYS A 223 10.64 14.57 19.97
N ASN A 224 11.87 14.65 19.47
CA ASN A 224 12.53 15.90 19.13
C ASN A 224 12.12 16.47 17.77
N ASN A 225 11.15 15.84 17.07
CA ASN A 225 10.75 16.19 15.70
C ASN A 225 11.88 16.11 14.66
N GLU A 226 12.88 15.27 14.92
CA GLU A 226 14.00 15.03 14.00
C GLU A 226 13.68 13.99 12.92
N VAL A 227 12.55 13.29 13.02
CA VAL A 227 12.11 12.24 12.09
C VAL A 227 10.76 12.59 11.48
N ILE A 228 10.65 12.52 10.15
CA ILE A 228 9.42 12.85 9.39
C ILE A 228 8.79 11.68 8.66
N LEU A 229 9.51 10.56 8.59
CA LEU A 229 9.06 9.32 7.99
C LEU A 229 9.66 8.15 8.75
N VAL A 230 8.83 7.18 9.10
CA VAL A 230 9.24 5.91 9.69
C VAL A 230 8.91 4.79 8.72
N ILE A 231 9.93 4.05 8.29
CA ILE A 231 9.79 2.78 7.60
C ILE A 231 10.22 1.69 8.57
N ASN A 232 9.25 1.00 9.15
CA ASN A 232 9.49 -0.01 10.17
C ASN A 232 8.81 -1.34 9.83
N THR A 233 9.58 -2.28 9.25
CA THR A 233 9.10 -3.65 9.03
C THR A 233 9.65 -4.58 10.11
N VAL A 234 8.82 -5.49 10.59
CA VAL A 234 9.12 -6.31 11.76
C VAL A 234 8.87 -7.77 11.44
N GLU A 235 9.70 -8.64 12.00
CA GLU A 235 9.49 -10.07 11.95
C GLU A 235 8.35 -10.49 12.88
N GLU A 236 7.69 -11.60 12.59
CA GLU A 236 6.60 -12.15 13.40
C GLU A 236 7.08 -12.82 14.70
N ARG A 237 8.21 -12.36 15.25
CA ARG A 237 8.77 -12.80 16.53
C ARG A 237 8.33 -11.84 17.63
N ARG A 238 7.77 -12.37 18.73
CA ARG A 238 7.21 -11.57 19.85
C ARG A 238 8.17 -10.48 20.35
N ASN A 239 9.44 -10.81 20.56
CA ASN A 239 10.43 -9.84 21.05
C ASN A 239 10.67 -8.71 20.04
N ALA A 240 10.77 -9.03 18.74
CA ALA A 240 10.97 -8.02 17.70
C ALA A 240 9.75 -7.07 17.58
N ILE A 241 8.54 -7.61 17.74
CA ILE A 241 7.29 -6.84 17.77
C ILE A 241 7.28 -5.90 18.98
N ALA A 242 7.59 -6.41 20.17
CA ALA A 242 7.61 -5.66 21.42
C ALA A 242 8.64 -4.51 21.38
N ASP A 243 9.86 -4.78 20.92
CA ASP A 243 10.92 -3.76 20.81
C ASP A 243 10.54 -2.64 19.83
N SER A 244 9.87 -3.01 18.74
CA SER A 244 9.46 -2.07 17.69
C SER A 244 8.16 -1.33 18.02
N ARG A 245 7.40 -1.79 19.01
CA ARG A 245 6.14 -1.15 19.44
C ARG A 245 6.37 0.29 19.84
N TYR A 246 7.43 0.58 20.59
CA TYR A 246 7.76 1.93 21.05
C TYR A 246 8.02 2.90 19.88
N ILE A 247 8.59 2.42 18.78
CA ILE A 247 8.83 3.22 17.58
C ILE A 247 7.49 3.60 16.96
N ARG A 248 6.61 2.61 16.72
CA ARG A 248 5.31 2.81 16.08
C ARG A 248 4.36 3.67 16.90
N THR A 249 4.28 3.42 18.21
CA THR A 249 3.42 4.23 19.09
C THR A 249 3.95 5.66 19.21
N SER A 250 5.27 5.86 19.30
CA SER A 250 5.86 7.21 19.32
C SER A 250 5.64 7.95 18.00
N ALA A 251 5.78 7.26 16.86
CA ALA A 251 5.54 7.85 15.54
C ALA A 251 4.07 8.29 15.39
N LEU A 252 3.13 7.44 15.80
CA LEU A 252 1.69 7.77 15.80
C LEU A 252 1.40 9.01 16.67
N LEU A 253 1.91 9.05 17.91
CA LEU A 253 1.68 10.16 18.83
C LEU A 253 2.25 11.49 18.32
N ASN A 254 3.41 11.44 17.66
CA ASN A 254 4.07 12.62 17.06
C ASN A 254 3.61 12.89 15.62
N ARG A 255 2.58 12.19 15.12
CA ARG A 255 2.02 12.36 13.77
C ARG A 255 3.06 12.21 12.66
N VAL A 256 4.05 11.34 12.87
CA VAL A 256 5.08 11.01 11.89
C VAL A 256 4.52 9.97 10.92
N THR A 257 4.59 10.26 9.63
CA THR A 257 4.15 9.34 8.57
C THR A 257 4.88 8.01 8.70
N THR A 258 4.15 6.90 8.71
CA THR A 258 4.68 5.58 9.05
C THR A 258 4.22 4.53 8.05
N PHE A 259 5.18 3.76 7.51
CA PHE A 259 4.92 2.56 6.71
C PHE A 259 5.48 1.34 7.44
N THR A 260 4.63 0.33 7.63
CA THR A 260 5.00 -0.91 8.34
C THR A 260 5.30 -2.08 7.42
N THR A 261 5.28 -1.86 6.10
CA THR A 261 5.60 -2.86 5.08
C THR A 261 6.58 -2.27 4.06
N ILE A 262 7.46 -3.10 3.52
CA ILE A 262 8.43 -2.65 2.52
C ILE A 262 7.74 -2.25 1.20
N ALA A 263 6.68 -2.97 0.80
CA ALA A 263 5.89 -2.62 -0.37
C ALA A 263 5.17 -1.26 -0.21
N GLY A 264 4.70 -0.95 1.01
CA GLY A 264 4.14 0.37 1.31
C GLY A 264 5.17 1.49 1.21
N ALA A 265 6.41 1.23 1.65
CA ALA A 265 7.52 2.17 1.52
C ALA A 265 7.91 2.41 0.04
N GLU A 266 8.01 1.36 -0.77
CA GLU A 266 8.27 1.47 -2.22
C GLU A 266 7.17 2.29 -2.92
N ALA A 267 5.90 2.02 -2.62
CA ALA A 267 4.78 2.78 -3.17
C ALA A 267 4.81 4.26 -2.71
N ALA A 268 5.20 4.53 -1.46
CA ALA A 268 5.35 5.88 -0.96
C ALA A 268 6.44 6.66 -1.69
N VAL A 269 7.61 6.06 -1.89
CA VAL A 269 8.73 6.68 -2.60
C VAL A 269 8.41 6.91 -4.08
N GLU A 270 7.71 5.97 -4.73
CA GLU A 270 7.20 6.19 -6.09
C GLU A 270 6.18 7.32 -6.13
N GLY A 271 5.26 7.36 -5.16
CA GLY A 271 4.28 8.43 -5.03
C GLY A 271 4.92 9.82 -4.85
N MET A 272 5.99 9.92 -4.05
CA MET A 272 6.66 11.21 -3.79
C MET A 272 7.10 11.95 -5.06
N LYS A 273 7.40 11.23 -6.16
CA LYS A 273 7.76 11.79 -7.47
C LYS A 273 6.63 12.61 -8.13
N TYR A 274 5.38 12.43 -7.69
CA TYR A 274 4.19 13.04 -8.28
C TYR A 274 3.52 14.07 -7.35
N MET A 275 4.08 14.38 -6.18
CA MET A 275 3.44 15.29 -5.21
C MET A 275 3.22 16.71 -5.72
N ASP A 276 3.96 17.15 -6.75
CA ASP A 276 3.82 18.46 -7.37
C ASP A 276 2.86 18.48 -8.57
N ASN A 277 2.41 17.31 -9.02
CA ASN A 277 1.62 17.14 -10.24
C ASN A 277 0.33 16.38 -9.94
N LEU A 278 -0.52 16.95 -9.08
CA LEU A 278 -1.80 16.35 -8.70
C LEU A 278 -2.96 17.03 -9.43
N GLY A 279 -3.63 16.29 -10.34
CA GLY A 279 -4.85 16.76 -11.00
C GLY A 279 -6.13 16.37 -10.26
N VAL A 280 -7.27 16.94 -10.66
CA VAL A 280 -8.60 16.48 -10.24
C VAL A 280 -9.38 15.98 -11.46
N ILE A 281 -10.22 14.97 -11.25
CA ILE A 281 -11.09 14.43 -12.29
C ILE A 281 -12.43 14.00 -11.66
N SER A 282 -13.53 14.29 -12.34
CA SER A 282 -14.86 13.85 -11.89
C SER A 282 -15.07 12.36 -12.21
N VAL A 283 -15.98 11.71 -11.49
CA VAL A 283 -16.34 10.30 -11.79
C VAL A 283 -16.95 10.18 -13.19
N GLN A 284 -17.67 11.20 -13.63
CA GLN A 284 -18.29 11.29 -14.95
C GLN A 284 -17.22 11.33 -16.04
N ASP A 285 -16.19 12.16 -15.89
CA ASP A 285 -15.09 12.26 -16.87
C ASP A 285 -14.21 11.01 -16.85
N MET A 286 -14.06 10.35 -15.70
CA MET A 286 -13.42 9.04 -15.63
C MET A 286 -14.22 8.01 -16.45
N HIS A 287 -15.53 7.94 -16.25
CA HIS A 287 -16.37 6.94 -16.93
C HIS A 287 -16.52 7.22 -18.42
N ALA A 288 -16.51 8.49 -18.84
CA ALA A 288 -16.49 8.88 -20.25
C ALA A 288 -15.26 8.33 -21.00
N GLN A 289 -14.11 8.15 -20.33
CA GLN A 289 -12.91 7.56 -20.92
C GLN A 289 -12.98 6.05 -21.11
N LEU A 290 -13.98 5.37 -20.55
CA LEU A 290 -14.17 3.92 -20.68
C LEU A 290 -15.01 3.55 -21.90
N SER A 291 -15.73 4.52 -22.47
CA SER A 291 -16.60 4.35 -23.64
C SER A 291 -15.94 4.76 -24.96
N ALA A 292 -14.66 5.18 -24.90
CA ALA A 292 -13.85 5.60 -26.04
C ALA A 292 -13.06 4.43 -26.64
#